data_AF-A0A1F3SM66-F1
#
_entry.id   AF-A0A1F3SM66-F1
#
_cell.length_a   1.000
_cell.length_b   1.000
_cell.length_c   1.000
_cell.angle_alpha   90.00
_cell.angle_beta   90.00
_cell.angle_gamma   90.00
#
_symmetry.space_group_name_H-M   'P 1'
#
loop_
_entity.id
_entity.type
_entity.pdbx_description
1 polymer ?
#
loop_
_entity_poly.entity_id
_entity_poly.type
_entity_poly.pdbx_seq_one_letter_code
_entity_poly.pdbx_strand_id
1 'polypeptide(L)'
;MEKIKKEEENGSGCGNGIGVGSGSGNKARRSKIDKQVHLINKEQTKFFVDASGDKQSLDLIFDLLARCNQKPKGREIIFKDICLLALPKITDKDIERLQESSLSEMEKVQRALEEFNLNNGTNLELGEFLVKKLNIN
;
A
#
# COMPACT_ATOMS: atom_id res chain seq x y z
N MET A 1 -26.50 21.49 -47.25
CA MET A 1 -25.28 21.02 -47.92
C MET A 1 -24.15 21.36 -46.96
N GLU A 2 -23.36 20.46 -46.39
CA GLU A 2 -23.06 19.08 -46.73
C GLU A 2 -22.52 18.36 -45.47
N LYS A 3 -22.81 17.06 -45.37
CA LYS A 3 -22.33 16.09 -44.36
C LYS A 3 -20.81 15.85 -44.57
N ILE A 4 -20.01 15.33 -43.64
CA ILE A 4 -19.78 13.88 -43.38
C ILE A 4 -18.63 13.68 -42.35
N LYS A 5 -18.91 12.79 -41.37
CA LYS A 5 -18.13 11.74 -40.63
C LYS A 5 -16.68 11.96 -40.14
N LYS A 6 -16.21 11.53 -38.95
CA LYS A 6 -16.38 10.37 -37.99
C LYS A 6 -15.18 9.40 -38.08
N GLU A 7 -14.52 9.16 -36.94
CA GLU A 7 -13.86 7.92 -36.40
C GLU A 7 -13.11 8.36 -35.12
N GLU A 8 -13.53 8.09 -33.87
CA GLU A 8 -13.69 6.85 -33.07
C GLU A 8 -12.42 6.01 -32.86
N GLU A 9 -11.92 6.01 -31.61
CA GLU A 9 -11.50 4.83 -30.79
C GLU A 9 -11.06 5.35 -29.39
N ASN A 10 -11.86 5.20 -28.33
CA ASN A 10 -12.02 4.06 -27.40
C ASN A 10 -10.92 3.94 -26.32
N GLY A 11 -11.34 4.01 -25.05
CA GLY A 11 -10.46 3.83 -23.89
C GLY A 11 -11.14 3.93 -22.53
N SER A 12 -12.25 3.20 -22.35
CA SER A 12 -12.82 2.67 -21.10
C SER A 12 -12.64 3.46 -19.78
N GLY A 13 -13.67 4.22 -19.41
CA GLY A 13 -13.91 4.61 -18.02
C GLY A 13 -14.68 3.51 -17.27
N CYS A 14 -14.20 3.12 -16.09
CA CYS A 14 -14.92 2.23 -15.18
C CYS A 14 -15.83 3.05 -14.27
N GLY A 15 -17.11 3.15 -14.63
CA GLY A 15 -18.18 3.65 -13.76
C GLY A 15 -18.75 2.54 -12.89
N ASN A 16 -18.86 2.80 -11.59
CA ASN A 16 -19.55 1.94 -10.63
C ASN A 16 -21.08 2.06 -10.80
N GLY A 17 -21.73 0.96 -11.18
CA GLY A 17 -23.18 0.80 -11.16
C GLY A 17 -23.56 -0.45 -10.37
N ILE A 18 -24.11 -0.24 -9.17
CA ILE A 18 -24.62 -1.30 -8.28
C ILE A 18 -25.99 -1.75 -8.80
N GLY A 19 -26.07 -2.95 -9.37
CA GLY A 19 -27.32 -3.62 -9.69
C GLY A 19 -27.87 -4.37 -8.46
N VAL A 20 -29.02 -3.94 -7.95
CA VAL A 20 -29.76 -4.62 -6.88
C VAL A 20 -30.67 -5.68 -7.49
N GLY A 21 -30.34 -6.96 -7.25
CA GLY A 21 -31.18 -8.10 -7.58
C GLY A 21 -31.49 -8.91 -6.32
N SER A 22 -32.78 -9.01 -5.99
CA SER A 22 -33.34 -9.75 -4.86
C SER A 22 -33.31 -11.27 -5.10
N GLY A 23 -32.96 -12.04 -4.06
CA GLY A 23 -33.00 -13.50 -4.10
C GLY A 23 -32.71 -14.13 -2.74
N SER A 24 -33.77 -14.60 -2.08
CA SER A 24 -33.78 -15.29 -0.79
C SER A 24 -33.11 -16.66 -0.87
N GLY A 25 -32.12 -16.93 -0.02
CA GLY A 25 -31.54 -18.26 0.12
C GLY A 25 -30.47 -18.31 1.21
N ASN A 26 -30.77 -18.99 2.32
CA ASN A 26 -29.84 -19.24 3.42
C ASN A 26 -28.57 -19.92 2.92
N LYS A 27 -27.44 -19.21 2.94
CA LYS A 27 -26.10 -19.77 2.74
C LYS A 27 -25.24 -19.41 3.93
N ALA A 28 -24.86 -20.44 4.69
CA ALA A 28 -23.95 -20.36 5.82
C ALA A 28 -22.74 -19.48 5.47
N ARG A 29 -22.52 -18.42 6.27
CA ARG A 29 -21.36 -17.54 6.16
C ARG A 29 -20.11 -18.34 6.53
N ARG A 30 -19.48 -18.98 5.55
CA ARG A 30 -18.07 -19.34 5.66
C ARG A 30 -17.29 -18.03 5.61
N SER A 31 -16.73 -17.63 6.75
CA SER A 31 -15.73 -16.58 6.83
C SER A 31 -14.53 -17.02 6.00
N LYS A 32 -14.53 -16.66 4.71
CA LYS A 32 -13.33 -16.72 3.89
C LYS A 32 -12.39 -15.65 4.44
N ILE A 33 -11.42 -16.09 5.23
CA ILE A 33 -10.14 -15.40 5.33
C ILE A 33 -9.52 -15.58 3.94
N ASP A 34 -9.93 -14.75 2.99
CA ASP A 34 -9.25 -14.64 1.71
C ASP A 34 -7.89 -14.05 2.05
N LYS A 35 -6.87 -14.92 2.17
CA LYS A 35 -5.49 -14.49 2.03
C LYS A 35 -5.41 -13.85 0.66
N GLN A 36 -5.47 -12.52 0.60
CA GLN A 36 -5.30 -11.80 -0.65
C GLN A 36 -3.93 -12.20 -1.20
N VAL A 37 -3.93 -13.07 -2.20
CA VAL A 37 -2.73 -13.40 -2.94
C VAL A 37 -2.40 -12.13 -3.71
N HIS A 38 -1.38 -11.39 -3.26
CA HIS A 38 -0.90 -10.23 -3.99
C HIS A 38 -0.28 -10.68 -5.31
N LEU A 39 -1.09 -10.66 -6.38
CA LEU A 39 -0.67 -10.95 -7.75
C LEU A 39 0.10 -9.74 -8.30
N ILE A 40 1.42 -9.85 -8.37
CA ILE A 40 2.27 -8.82 -8.97
C ILE A 40 2.18 -8.93 -10.50
N ASN A 41 1.84 -7.82 -11.17
CA ASN A 41 1.90 -7.72 -12.62
C ASN A 41 3.37 -7.61 -13.07
N LYS A 42 3.91 -8.71 -13.62
CA LYS A 42 5.31 -8.75 -14.10
C LYS A 42 5.54 -8.00 -15.42
N GLU A 43 4.49 -7.59 -16.12
CA GLU A 43 4.60 -6.83 -17.37
C GLU A 43 4.66 -5.31 -17.14
N GLN A 44 4.44 -4.84 -15.91
CA GLN A 44 4.52 -3.43 -15.58
C GLN A 44 5.95 -2.91 -15.72
N THR A 45 6.16 -1.98 -16.65
CA THR A 45 7.47 -1.38 -16.94
C THR A 45 7.62 0.05 -16.41
N LYS A 46 6.50 0.71 -16.08
CA LYS A 46 6.46 2.10 -15.60
C LYS A 46 5.97 2.14 -14.17
N PHE A 47 6.70 2.88 -13.33
CA PHE A 47 6.35 3.15 -11.94
C PHE A 47 6.34 4.67 -11.77
N PHE A 48 5.29 5.18 -11.14
CA PHE A 48 5.15 6.60 -10.80
C PHE A 48 5.13 6.71 -9.28
N VAL A 49 5.87 7.68 -8.75
CA VAL A 49 5.87 8.01 -7.33
C VAL A 49 5.26 9.40 -7.21
N ASP A 50 4.10 9.49 -6.56
CA ASP A 50 3.48 10.76 -6.25
C ASP A 50 3.86 11.17 -4.83
N ALA A 51 4.62 12.26 -4.72
CA ALA A 51 5.03 12.86 -3.45
C ALA A 51 4.38 14.24 -3.24
N SER A 52 3.35 14.60 -4.02
CA SER A 52 2.71 15.92 -3.96
C SER A 52 2.08 16.21 -2.59
N GLY A 53 1.60 15.18 -1.88
CA GLY A 53 1.02 15.29 -0.54
C GLY A 53 2.03 15.22 0.61
N ASP A 54 3.31 14.94 0.34
CA ASP A 54 4.34 14.75 1.37
C ASP A 54 5.56 15.63 1.08
N LYS A 55 5.48 16.85 1.59
CA LYS A 55 6.54 17.86 1.43
C LYS A 55 7.87 17.41 2.07
N GLN A 56 7.83 16.67 3.18
CA GLN A 56 9.06 16.24 3.86
C GLN A 56 9.81 15.22 3.01
N SER A 57 9.10 14.26 2.44
CA SER A 57 9.69 13.29 1.50
C SER A 57 10.20 13.97 0.24
N LEU A 58 9.47 14.95 -0.28
CA LEU A 58 9.87 15.74 -1.46
C LEU A 58 11.19 16.50 -1.22
N ASP A 59 11.30 17.19 -0.08
CA ASP A 59 12.51 17.93 0.31
C ASP A 59 13.71 16.98 0.44
N LEU A 60 13.51 15.80 1.06
CA LEU A 60 14.56 14.78 1.20
C LEU A 60 15.03 14.25 -0.16
N ILE A 61 14.11 14.05 -1.11
CA ILE A 61 14.45 13.62 -2.48
C ILE A 61 15.29 14.69 -3.18
N PHE A 62 14.90 15.96 -3.10
CA PHE A 62 15.64 17.05 -3.74
C PHE A 62 17.03 17.26 -3.13
N ASP A 63 17.16 17.22 -1.81
CA ASP A 63 18.44 17.33 -1.12
C ASP A 63 19.38 16.17 -1.48
N LEU A 64 18.85 14.96 -1.63
CA LEU A 64 19.64 13.81 -2.07
C LEU A 64 20.09 13.97 -3.53
N LEU A 65 19.20 14.38 -4.44
CA LEU A 65 19.53 14.62 -5.84
C LEU A 65 20.59 15.71 -6.01
N ALA A 66 20.46 16.82 -5.27
CA ALA A 66 21.42 17.90 -5.27
C ALA A 66 22.81 17.39 -4.86
N ARG A 67 22.91 16.63 -3.76
CA ARG A 67 24.16 16.02 -3.30
C ARG A 67 24.75 15.03 -4.30
N CYS A 68 23.93 14.16 -4.88
CA CYS A 68 24.38 13.18 -5.86
C CYS A 68 24.94 13.82 -7.14
N ASN A 69 24.41 14.99 -7.52
CA ASN A 69 24.84 15.71 -8.72
C ASN A 69 25.95 16.74 -8.48
N GLN A 70 26.46 16.89 -7.26
CA GLN A 70 27.69 17.65 -6.97
C GLN A 70 28.92 16.86 -7.44
N LYS A 71 29.08 16.76 -8.76
CA LYS A 71 30.18 16.04 -9.41
C LYS A 71 30.67 16.78 -10.65
N PRO A 72 31.97 16.65 -11.01
CA PRO A 72 32.54 17.44 -12.10
C PRO A 72 32.22 16.89 -13.50
N LYS A 73 31.82 15.62 -13.63
CA LYS A 73 31.64 14.92 -14.92
C LYS A 73 30.54 13.86 -14.86
N GLY A 74 30.10 13.43 -16.04
CA GLY A 74 29.10 12.39 -16.24
C GLY A 74 27.68 12.94 -16.40
N ARG A 75 26.74 12.09 -16.80
CA ARG A 75 25.33 12.48 -16.94
C ARG A 75 24.70 12.84 -15.59
N GLU A 76 23.67 13.66 -15.61
CA GLU A 76 22.83 13.93 -14.45
C GLU A 76 22.26 12.62 -13.88
N ILE A 77 22.30 12.52 -12.56
CA ILE A 77 21.65 11.47 -11.77
C ILE A 77 20.22 11.90 -11.55
N ILE A 78 19.29 11.07 -12.02
CA ILE A 78 17.86 11.26 -11.82
C ILE A 78 17.36 10.32 -10.72
N PHE A 79 16.15 10.57 -10.22
CA PHE A 79 15.54 9.77 -9.16
C PHE A 79 15.52 8.27 -9.48
N LYS A 80 15.25 7.90 -10.75
CA LYS A 80 15.30 6.51 -11.23
C LYS A 80 16.63 5.82 -10.89
N ASP A 81 17.75 6.51 -11.06
CA ASP A 81 19.08 5.93 -10.80
C ASP A 81 19.27 5.63 -9.32
N ILE A 82 18.80 6.53 -8.46
CA ILE A 82 18.84 6.37 -7.00
C ILE A 82 17.98 5.17 -6.60
N CYS A 83 16.76 5.05 -7.11
CA CYS A 83 15.89 3.91 -6.84
C CYS A 83 16.55 2.59 -7.26
N LEU A 84 17.08 2.52 -8.48
CA LEU A 84 17.74 1.30 -8.98
C LEU A 84 18.98 0.93 -8.16
N LEU A 85 19.70 1.91 -7.62
CA LEU A 85 20.83 1.68 -6.71
C LEU A 85 20.38 1.20 -5.32
N ALA A 86 19.22 1.67 -4.84
CA ALA A 86 18.71 1.39 -3.50
C ALA A 86 17.99 0.03 -3.41
N LEU A 87 17.24 -0.37 -4.45
CA LEU A 87 16.49 -1.63 -4.49
C LEU A 87 17.29 -2.88 -4.03
N PRO A 88 18.52 -3.14 -4.52
CA PRO A 88 19.28 -4.32 -4.08
C PRO A 88 19.82 -4.22 -2.64
N LYS A 89 19.74 -3.05 -2.01
CA LYS A 89 20.22 -2.82 -0.63
C LYS A 89 19.10 -2.93 0.41
N ILE A 90 17.84 -3.06 -0.04
CA ILE A 90 16.70 -3.24 0.86
C ILE A 90 16.85 -4.59 1.57
N THR A 91 16.87 -4.57 2.90
CA THR A 91 16.99 -5.76 3.73
C THR A 91 15.63 -6.27 4.19
N ASP A 92 15.57 -7.51 4.70
CA ASP A 92 14.34 -8.05 5.29
C ASP A 92 13.80 -7.18 6.44
N LYS A 93 14.69 -6.57 7.24
CA LYS A 93 14.31 -5.63 8.29
C LYS A 93 13.67 -4.36 7.74
N ASP A 94 14.13 -3.89 6.59
CA ASP A 94 13.52 -2.73 5.93
C ASP A 94 12.14 -3.09 5.36
N ILE A 95 11.96 -4.32 4.87
CA ILE A 95 10.67 -4.85 4.42
C ILE A 95 9.70 -4.93 5.60
N GLU A 96 10.11 -5.50 6.73
CA GLU A 96 9.30 -5.56 7.97
C GLU A 96 8.87 -4.15 8.41
N ARG A 97 9.82 -3.20 8.42
CA ARG A 97 9.52 -1.80 8.76
C ARG A 97 8.56 -1.15 7.76
N LEU A 98 8.68 -1.45 6.47
CA LEU A 98 7.79 -0.94 5.44
C LEU A 98 6.37 -1.50 5.65
N GLN A 99 6.25 -2.80 5.93
CA GLN A 99 4.97 -3.44 6.25
C GLN A 99 4.35 -2.84 7.51
N GLU A 100 5.14 -2.64 8.58
CA GLU A 100 4.70 -1.95 9.79
C GLU A 100 4.16 -0.55 9.52
N SER A 101 4.88 0.21 8.68
CA SER A 101 4.47 1.58 8.35
C SER A 101 3.18 1.66 7.54
N SER A 102 2.79 0.56 6.88
CA SER A 102 1.55 0.48 6.12
C SER A 102 0.31 0.20 6.98
N LEU A 103 0.50 -0.22 8.24
CA LEU A 103 -0.61 -0.54 9.15
C LEU A 103 -1.20 0.72 9.76
N SER A 104 -2.53 0.76 9.84
CA SER A 104 -3.25 1.73 10.65
C SER A 104 -3.06 1.47 12.14
N GLU A 105 -3.31 2.48 12.97
CA GLU A 105 -3.19 2.35 14.43
C GLU A 105 -4.06 1.22 15.00
N MET A 106 -5.27 1.03 14.46
CA MET A 106 -6.15 -0.08 14.88
C MET A 106 -5.60 -1.44 14.48
N GLU A 107 -5.02 -1.58 13.28
CA GLU A 107 -4.41 -2.83 12.83
C GLU A 107 -3.18 -3.18 13.66
N LYS A 108 -2.39 -2.19 14.06
CA LYS A 108 -1.26 -2.39 14.99
C LYS A 108 -1.74 -2.90 16.35
N VAL A 109 -2.81 -2.31 16.89
CA VAL A 109 -3.41 -2.76 18.16
C VAL A 109 -3.95 -4.19 18.03
N GLN A 110 -4.61 -4.49 16.92
CA GLN A 110 -5.16 -5.82 16.67
C GLN A 110 -4.05 -6.87 16.50
N ARG A 111 -2.96 -6.55 15.81
CA ARG A 111 -1.80 -7.43 15.73
C ARG A 111 -1.18 -7.69 17.10
N ALA A 112 -1.05 -6.64 17.92
CA ALA A 112 -0.53 -6.76 19.29
C ALA A 112 -1.44 -7.62 20.18
N LEU A 113 -2.76 -7.55 20.00
CA LEU A 113 -3.74 -8.42 20.66
C LEU A 113 -3.55 -9.88 20.24
N GLU A 114 -3.45 -10.14 18.94
CA GLU A 114 -3.29 -11.48 18.39
C GLU A 114 -1.97 -12.12 18.85
N GLU A 115 -0.86 -11.37 18.81
CA GLU A 115 0.43 -11.79 19.34
C GLU A 115 0.37 -12.06 20.85
N PHE A 116 -0.31 -11.20 21.62
CA PHE A 116 -0.47 -11.40 23.06
C PHE A 116 -1.26 -12.68 23.35
N ASN A 117 -2.36 -12.90 22.65
CA ASN A 117 -3.20 -14.10 22.80
C ASN A 117 -2.42 -15.36 22.43
N LEU A 118 -1.66 -15.34 21.34
CA LEU A 118 -0.82 -16.45 20.92
C LEU A 118 0.28 -16.78 21.95
N ASN A 119 1.01 -15.76 22.42
CA ASN A 119 2.15 -15.94 23.32
C ASN A 119 1.73 -16.34 24.74
N ASN A 120 0.56 -15.91 25.21
CA ASN A 120 0.08 -16.19 26.56
C ASN A 120 -0.97 -17.31 26.61
N GLY A 121 -1.33 -17.90 25.47
CA GLY A 121 -2.40 -18.90 25.38
C GLY A 121 -3.76 -18.36 25.82
N THR A 122 -3.99 -17.04 25.66
CA THR A 122 -5.25 -16.38 26.02
C THR A 122 -6.13 -16.18 24.79
N ASN A 123 -7.40 -15.89 25.01
CA ASN A 123 -8.34 -15.52 23.94
C ASN A 123 -9.10 -14.26 24.37
N LEU A 124 -8.34 -13.21 24.70
CA LEU A 124 -8.91 -11.94 25.12
C LEU A 124 -9.57 -11.24 23.93
N GLU A 125 -10.69 -10.59 24.20
CA GLU A 125 -11.25 -9.61 23.28
C GLU A 125 -10.48 -8.28 23.37
N LEU A 126 -10.62 -7.42 22.35
CA LEU A 126 -9.91 -6.14 22.25
C LEU A 126 -10.11 -5.27 23.51
N GLY A 127 -11.32 -5.20 24.05
CA GLY A 127 -11.61 -4.44 25.26
C GLY A 127 -10.87 -4.96 26.49
N GLU A 128 -10.84 -6.28 26.68
CA GLU A 128 -10.16 -6.93 27.81
C GLU A 128 -8.64 -6.76 27.72
N PHE A 129 -8.09 -6.89 26.51
CA PHE A 129 -6.68 -6.63 26.27
C PHE A 129 -6.30 -5.17 26.54
N LEU A 130 -7.13 -4.22 26.11
CA LEU A 130 -6.89 -2.80 26.37
C LEU A 130 -6.98 -2.47 27.86
N VAL A 131 -7.99 -2.96 28.58
CA VAL A 131 -8.11 -2.78 30.04
C VAL A 131 -6.88 -3.33 30.77
N LYS A 132 -6.44 -4.53 30.40
CA LYS A 132 -5.25 -5.18 30.97
C LYS A 132 -3.95 -4.45 30.61
N LYS A 133 -3.82 -3.95 29.39
CA LYS A 133 -2.60 -3.27 28.91
C LYS A 133 -2.47 -1.85 29.45
N LEU A 134 -3.60 -1.14 29.57
CA LEU A 134 -3.69 0.22 30.10
C LEU A 134 -3.80 0.26 31.63
N ASN A 135 -3.87 -0.92 32.27
CA ASN A 135 -3.98 -1.08 33.72
C ASN A 135 -5.13 -0.27 34.34
N ILE A 136 -6.27 -0.29 33.65
CA ILE A 136 -7.49 0.42 34.07
C ILE A 136 -8.22 -0.51 35.05
N ASN A 137 -8.39 -0.06 36.29
CA ASN A 137 -9.13 -0.75 37.35
C ASN A 137 -10.51 -0.14 37.57
#